data_AF-A0A2E5HP36-F1
#
_entry.id   AF-A0A2E5HP36-F1
#
_cell.length_a   1.000
_cell.length_b   1.000
_cell.length_c   1.000
_cell.angle_alpha   90.00
_cell.angle_beta   90.00
_cell.angle_gamma   90.00
#
_symmetry.space_group_name_H-M   'P 1'
#
loop_
_entity.id
_entity.type
_entity.pdbx_description
1 polymer ?
#
loop_
_entity_poly.entity_id
_entity_poly.type
_entity_poly.pdbx_seq_one_letter_code
_entity_poly.pdbx_strand_id
1 'polypeptide(L)'
;MHDDNASLAELRGRVHELPSPDAYLQIIKLAHEQWEHEPEAWTRIWAPYLREHLSRVTPPPVTADWDPSSGALFLRLEDPLIPFYPMDEWLWVQCVSDPAPGWLELVWSLKVPYDAEASARATFLKRLEEGRFAGLRHLYLHRAEIGPEGARRLAAAPLGRLTTLDLKDNELGPEGVRALAASPHLERVAHLNLANNHVGAEEVKVLVQAPITQGLTLLQLGGNDLGEEGARAIAHAEGLSQLTSLGLATNRLEDAGVRAIAASEHLGRVEQLNLDGTRCGDSGARALAVSPELTRLTQLYLSSNRLTGAGVRALARSANLRHLRHLTLHYNVVTDAEAARAIAASPHLARLTHLDLRGNHQGDAAALALAASRHVTRLRHLQLEDTRLGDEGLTALAASPAFKHLTSLALGYNQITDQGALRLAESTTLSELESIYIYHNELTEVGERTLEARPWTVVT
;
A
#
# COMPACT_ATOMS: atom_id res chain seq x y z
N MET A 1 -19.47 12.97 39.66
CA MET A 1 -19.14 14.22 38.95
C MET A 1 -17.90 14.77 39.63
N HIS A 2 -16.73 14.31 39.21
CA HIS A 2 -15.50 15.04 39.49
C HIS A 2 -15.62 16.42 38.81
N ASP A 3 -15.17 17.46 39.49
CA ASP A 3 -15.40 18.84 39.07
C ASP A 3 -14.40 19.18 37.96
N ASP A 4 -14.82 18.98 36.70
CA ASP A 4 -14.02 19.19 35.47
C ASP A 4 -13.30 20.56 35.44
N ASN A 5 -13.85 21.56 36.14
CA ASN A 5 -13.28 22.91 36.22
C ASN A 5 -12.04 23.02 37.14
N ALA A 6 -11.93 22.17 38.17
CA ALA A 6 -10.81 22.19 39.10
C ALA A 6 -9.52 21.67 38.43
N SER A 7 -9.64 20.59 37.66
CA SER A 7 -8.53 19.99 36.91
C SER A 7 -7.95 20.95 35.85
N LEU A 8 -8.82 21.66 35.13
CA LEU A 8 -8.43 22.70 34.17
C LEU A 8 -7.72 23.90 34.81
N ALA A 9 -8.16 24.34 36.00
CA ALA A 9 -7.58 25.50 36.68
C ALA A 9 -6.19 25.20 37.25
N GLU A 10 -5.99 24.01 37.83
CA GLU A 10 -4.71 23.56 38.37
C GLU A 10 -3.65 23.44 37.26
N LEU A 11 -4.04 22.89 36.11
CA LEU A 11 -3.16 22.76 34.95
C LEU A 11 -2.88 24.10 34.27
N ARG A 12 -3.86 25.02 34.19
CA ARG A 12 -3.61 26.40 33.72
C ARG A 12 -2.55 27.10 34.55
N GLY A 13 -2.55 26.90 35.87
CA GLY A 13 -1.49 27.41 36.75
C GLY A 13 -0.12 26.83 36.40
N ARG A 14 -0.04 25.50 36.22
CA ARG A 14 1.21 24.79 35.89
C ARG A 14 1.76 25.12 34.50
N VAL A 15 0.90 25.39 33.53
CA VAL A 15 1.29 25.73 32.14
C VAL A 15 1.71 27.19 32.01
N HIS A 16 1.07 28.11 32.74
CA HIS A 16 1.40 29.55 32.66
C HIS A 16 2.79 29.91 33.20
N GLU A 17 3.36 29.08 34.06
CA GLU A 17 4.66 29.33 34.71
C GLU A 17 5.88 28.86 33.89
N LEU A 18 5.70 28.21 32.74
CA LEU A 18 6.79 27.60 31.96
C LEU A 18 7.30 28.55 30.84
N PRO A 19 8.54 29.08 30.91
CA PRO A 19 8.99 30.14 30.00
C PRO A 19 9.97 29.67 28.92
N SER A 20 9.83 28.46 28.34
CA SER A 20 10.73 28.00 27.27
C SER A 20 10.14 26.88 26.38
N PRO A 21 10.79 26.53 25.25
CA PRO A 21 10.44 25.38 24.40
C PRO A 21 10.34 24.03 25.12
N ASP A 22 10.86 23.90 26.34
CA ASP A 22 10.70 22.68 27.16
C ASP A 22 9.26 22.51 27.72
N ALA A 23 8.45 23.58 27.67
CA ALA A 23 7.05 23.55 28.09
C ALA A 23 6.21 22.56 27.26
N TYR A 24 6.50 22.40 25.96
CA TYR A 24 5.74 21.52 25.06
C TYR A 24 5.78 20.06 25.50
N LEU A 25 6.94 19.58 25.92
CA LEU A 25 7.15 18.22 26.35
C LEU A 25 6.49 17.94 27.71
N GLN A 26 6.44 18.92 28.60
CA GLN A 26 5.71 18.80 29.86
C GLN A 26 4.19 18.83 29.65
N ILE A 27 3.71 19.66 28.72
CA ILE A 27 2.30 19.73 28.34
C ILE A 27 1.84 18.42 27.71
N ILE A 28 2.62 17.83 26.79
CA ILE A 28 2.32 16.53 26.16
C ILE A 28 2.35 15.39 27.21
N LYS A 29 3.25 15.45 28.20
CA LYS A 29 3.29 14.47 29.30
C LYS A 29 2.07 14.56 30.22
N LEU A 30 1.70 15.77 30.66
CA LEU A 30 0.50 16.02 31.46
C LEU A 30 -0.77 15.58 30.73
N ALA A 31 -0.83 15.86 29.44
CA ALA A 31 -1.90 15.43 28.55
C ALA A 31 -2.06 13.91 28.50
N HIS A 32 -0.95 13.20 28.39
CA HIS A 32 -0.93 11.75 28.32
C HIS A 32 -1.31 11.09 29.66
N GLU A 33 -0.80 11.60 30.80
CA GLU A 33 -1.17 11.13 32.14
C GLU A 33 -2.69 11.24 32.40
N GLN A 34 -3.34 12.29 31.88
CA GLN A 34 -4.79 12.47 32.01
C GLN A 34 -5.60 11.54 31.10
N TRP A 35 -5.10 11.20 29.90
CA TRP A 35 -5.76 10.24 29.00
C TRP A 35 -5.85 8.83 29.60
N GLU A 36 -4.81 8.36 30.30
CA GLU A 36 -4.84 7.05 30.96
C GLU A 36 -5.88 6.96 32.09
N HIS A 37 -6.20 8.09 32.73
CA HIS A 37 -7.12 8.12 33.87
C HIS A 37 -8.56 8.47 33.48
N GLU A 38 -8.78 9.37 32.50
CA GLU A 38 -10.11 9.85 32.09
C GLU A 38 -10.22 10.08 30.55
N PRO A 39 -10.44 9.01 29.75
CA PRO A 39 -10.47 9.09 28.28
C PRO A 39 -11.59 9.98 27.71
N GLU A 40 -12.72 10.08 28.41
CA GLU A 40 -13.88 10.89 27.97
C GLU A 40 -13.65 12.39 28.18
N ALA A 41 -12.90 12.77 29.22
CA ALA A 41 -12.50 14.15 29.48
C ALA A 41 -11.46 14.63 28.44
N TRP A 42 -10.58 13.72 28.00
CA TRP A 42 -9.58 13.99 26.96
C TRP A 42 -10.19 14.51 25.65
N THR A 43 -11.15 13.79 25.09
CA THR A 43 -11.79 14.15 23.82
C THR A 43 -12.62 15.43 23.93
N ARG A 44 -13.29 15.65 25.07
CA ARG A 44 -14.23 16.78 25.24
C ARG A 44 -13.55 18.10 25.62
N ILE A 45 -12.45 18.04 26.36
CA ILE A 45 -11.86 19.21 27.04
C ILE A 45 -10.41 19.43 26.63
N TRP A 46 -9.57 18.39 26.68
CA TRP A 46 -8.11 18.54 26.59
C TRP A 46 -7.60 18.65 25.15
N ALA A 47 -8.13 17.85 24.22
CA ALA A 47 -7.73 17.90 22.81
C ALA A 47 -8.03 19.26 22.14
N PRO A 48 -9.21 19.89 22.35
CA PRO A 48 -9.48 21.25 21.87
C PRO A 48 -8.56 22.32 22.47
N TYR A 49 -8.26 22.22 23.76
CA TYR A 49 -7.39 23.17 24.48
C TYR A 49 -5.94 23.14 23.96
N LEU A 50 -5.37 21.95 23.76
CA LEU A 50 -4.04 21.78 23.19
C LEU A 50 -3.96 22.33 21.77
N ARG A 51 -4.98 22.08 20.95
CA ARG A 51 -5.07 22.61 19.59
C ARG A 51 -5.05 24.14 19.58
N GLU A 52 -5.84 24.78 20.44
CA GLU A 52 -5.88 26.25 20.57
C GLU A 52 -4.56 26.82 21.11
N HIS A 53 -3.95 26.17 22.09
CA HIS A 53 -2.73 26.67 22.74
C HIS A 53 -1.49 26.51 21.87
N LEU A 54 -1.32 25.36 21.20
CA LEU A 54 -0.22 25.10 20.27
C LEU A 54 -0.29 26.03 19.04
N SER A 55 -1.48 26.46 18.62
CA SER A 55 -1.63 27.45 17.54
C SER A 55 -1.22 28.88 17.89
N ARG A 56 -1.04 29.20 19.19
CA ARG A 56 -0.73 30.57 19.68
C ARG A 56 0.77 30.79 19.92
N VAL A 57 1.57 29.74 19.80
CA VAL A 57 3.01 29.78 19.99
C VAL A 57 3.69 30.16 18.69
N THR A 58 4.63 31.11 18.76
CA THR A 58 5.41 31.58 17.62
C THR A 58 6.90 31.28 17.76
N PRO A 59 7.59 30.86 16.67
CA PRO A 59 6.99 30.43 15.40
C PRO A 59 6.23 29.10 15.62
N PRO A 60 5.08 28.85 14.96
CA PRO A 60 4.28 27.66 15.24
C PRO A 60 4.97 26.47 14.58
N PRO A 61 5.68 25.60 15.33
CA PRO A 61 6.47 24.61 14.66
C PRO A 61 5.66 23.34 14.47
N VAL A 62 4.36 23.24 14.82
CA VAL A 62 3.61 21.98 14.78
C VAL A 62 2.13 22.20 14.44
N THR A 63 1.60 21.46 13.46
CA THR A 63 0.16 21.25 13.26
C THR A 63 -0.21 19.85 13.75
N ALA A 64 -1.27 19.77 14.56
CA ALA A 64 -1.67 18.54 15.23
C ALA A 64 -3.03 18.06 14.71
N ASP A 65 -3.12 16.80 14.31
CA ASP A 65 -4.39 16.18 13.89
C ASP A 65 -4.72 14.97 14.77
N TRP A 66 -6.00 14.66 14.93
CA TRP A 66 -6.47 13.61 15.84
C TRP A 66 -7.44 12.68 15.13
N ASP A 67 -7.15 11.38 15.18
CA ASP A 67 -8.04 10.35 14.65
C ASP A 67 -8.90 9.75 15.79
N PRO A 68 -10.23 9.99 15.79
CA PRO A 68 -11.13 9.47 16.81
C PRO A 68 -11.25 7.95 16.83
N SER A 69 -10.94 7.27 15.71
CA SER A 69 -11.13 5.83 15.55
C SER A 69 -9.95 5.02 16.08
N SER A 70 -8.74 5.60 16.07
CA SER A 70 -7.50 4.96 16.53
C SER A 70 -6.94 5.54 17.83
N GLY A 71 -7.45 6.70 18.28
CA GLY A 71 -6.95 7.38 19.48
C GLY A 71 -5.57 8.03 19.30
N ALA A 72 -5.05 8.10 18.07
CA ALA A 72 -3.73 8.64 17.77
C ALA A 72 -3.74 10.16 17.64
N LEU A 73 -2.68 10.80 18.19
CA LEU A 73 -2.37 12.21 17.99
C LEU A 73 -1.19 12.33 17.02
N PHE A 74 -1.42 13.07 15.93
CA PHE A 74 -0.47 13.30 14.85
C PHE A 74 0.16 14.67 15.05
N LEU A 75 1.46 14.82 14.85
CA LEU A 75 2.18 16.09 15.00
C LEU A 75 3.05 16.34 13.74
N ARG A 76 2.73 17.38 12.97
CA ARG A 76 3.44 17.82 11.75
C ARG A 76 4.27 19.05 12.04
N LEU A 77 5.60 19.00 11.94
CA LEU A 77 6.42 20.20 12.20
C LEU A 77 6.48 21.18 10.99
N GLU A 78 6.34 22.50 11.17
CA GLU A 78 6.42 23.56 10.12
C GLU A 78 7.50 24.63 10.49
N ASP A 79 8.80 24.47 10.15
CA ASP A 79 9.58 25.00 8.98
C ASP A 79 10.48 26.24 9.34
N PRO A 80 11.71 26.49 8.79
CA PRO A 80 11.92 27.11 7.45
C PRO A 80 13.21 26.67 6.69
N LEU A 81 13.12 26.37 5.40
CA LEU A 81 13.88 27.03 4.30
C LEU A 81 13.69 26.30 2.93
N ILE A 82 12.89 26.93 2.06
CA ILE A 82 12.75 26.79 0.58
C ILE A 82 11.54 25.94 0.08
N PRO A 83 10.76 26.41 -0.93
CA PRO A 83 9.30 26.22 -0.99
C PRO A 83 8.78 25.16 -1.99
N PHE A 84 7.63 24.56 -1.62
CA PHE A 84 6.51 24.00 -2.43
C PHE A 84 6.80 23.14 -3.68
N TYR A 85 6.45 21.84 -3.61
CA TYR A 85 5.50 21.09 -4.48
C TYR A 85 5.04 19.80 -3.75
N PRO A 86 3.82 19.27 -3.97
CA PRO A 86 3.18 18.31 -3.07
C PRO A 86 3.48 16.86 -3.46
N MET A 87 4.00 16.07 -2.53
CA MET A 87 3.96 14.60 -2.56
C MET A 87 3.86 14.08 -1.13
N ASP A 88 2.87 13.23 -0.89
CA ASP A 88 2.46 12.66 0.39
C ASP A 88 3.51 11.76 1.03
N GLU A 89 4.15 12.17 2.13
CA GLU A 89 4.83 11.26 3.06
C GLU A 89 4.81 11.80 4.51
N TRP A 90 4.01 11.16 5.38
CA TRP A 90 3.82 11.55 6.79
C TRP A 90 4.91 10.98 7.72
N LEU A 91 5.36 11.78 8.69
CA LEU A 91 6.21 11.39 9.83
C LEU A 91 5.29 11.02 11.01
N TRP A 92 5.52 9.87 11.65
CA TRP A 92 4.76 9.43 12.82
C TRP A 92 5.64 9.41 14.06
N VAL A 93 5.21 10.08 15.13
CA VAL A 93 5.78 9.97 16.47
C VAL A 93 4.62 9.75 17.45
N GLN A 94 4.54 8.56 18.05
CA GLN A 94 3.64 8.28 19.17
C GLN A 94 4.46 8.20 20.46
N CYS A 95 4.01 8.92 21.50
CA CYS A 95 4.70 9.12 22.77
C CYS A 95 3.85 8.58 23.92
N VAL A 96 4.34 7.59 24.68
CA VAL A 96 3.77 7.06 25.95
C VAL A 96 4.81 6.11 26.59
N SER A 97 5.10 6.01 27.90
CA SER A 97 5.31 6.93 29.03
C SER A 97 6.21 6.16 30.04
N ASP A 98 7.02 6.90 30.79
CA ASP A 98 7.95 6.50 31.88
C ASP A 98 9.36 5.94 31.53
N PRO A 99 10.38 6.82 31.55
CA PRO A 99 11.63 6.46 32.20
C PRO A 99 12.16 7.56 33.16
N ALA A 100 12.96 7.10 34.12
CA ALA A 100 13.75 7.90 35.07
C ALA A 100 14.50 9.10 34.40
N PRO A 101 14.85 10.15 35.18
CA PRO A 101 15.03 11.50 34.67
C PRO A 101 16.25 11.62 33.74
N GLY A 102 15.99 12.12 32.53
CA GLY A 102 17.04 12.64 31.64
C GLY A 102 16.97 12.22 30.17
N TRP A 103 16.05 11.34 29.77
CA TRP A 103 15.94 10.88 28.38
C TRP A 103 14.49 10.84 27.90
N LEU A 104 14.20 11.59 26.83
CA LEU A 104 12.93 11.54 26.09
C LEU A 104 13.04 10.46 25.01
N GLU A 105 12.58 9.26 25.33
CA GLU A 105 12.53 8.11 24.42
C GLU A 105 11.24 8.19 23.59
N LEU A 106 11.29 9.01 22.54
CA LEU A 106 10.30 9.04 21.48
C LEU A 106 10.71 8.02 20.42
N VAL A 107 9.72 7.35 19.80
CA VAL A 107 9.75 6.64 18.51
C VAL A 107 9.42 5.14 18.62
N TRP A 108 8.15 4.79 18.42
CA TRP A 108 7.64 3.42 18.17
C TRP A 108 7.61 3.03 16.69
N SER A 109 7.80 4.03 15.83
CA SER A 109 7.92 3.93 14.37
C SER A 109 8.90 4.99 13.92
N LEU A 110 10.11 4.61 13.52
CA LEU A 110 11.08 5.57 12.98
C LEU A 110 11.00 5.60 11.47
N LYS A 111 10.87 6.81 10.91
CA LYS A 111 11.11 7.09 9.49
C LYS A 111 12.27 8.07 9.34
N VAL A 112 13.32 7.67 8.63
CA VAL A 112 14.45 8.55 8.31
C VAL A 112 14.11 9.24 6.98
N PRO A 113 14.09 10.58 6.92
CA PRO A 113 13.88 11.32 5.68
C PRO A 113 14.90 10.92 4.60
N TYR A 114 14.47 10.89 3.34
CA TYR A 114 15.34 10.57 2.20
C TYR A 114 16.52 11.53 2.07
N ASP A 115 16.33 12.79 2.45
CA ASP A 115 17.32 13.87 2.43
C ASP A 115 18.14 13.98 3.73
N ALA A 116 18.00 13.03 4.66
CA ALA A 116 18.74 13.07 5.90
C ALA A 116 20.25 13.10 5.64
N GLU A 117 20.92 14.14 6.16
CA GLU A 117 22.36 14.29 6.05
C GLU A 117 23.08 13.04 6.57
N ALA A 118 24.22 12.71 5.94
CA ALA A 118 25.02 11.54 6.30
C ALA A 118 25.40 11.50 7.80
N SER A 119 25.55 12.67 8.43
CA SER A 119 25.80 12.84 9.87
C SER A 119 24.65 12.35 10.76
N ALA A 120 23.40 12.65 10.37
CA ALA A 120 22.20 12.20 11.05
C ALA A 120 22.02 10.69 10.91
N ARG A 121 22.28 10.15 9.72
CA ARG A 121 22.26 8.69 9.45
C ARG A 121 23.27 7.93 10.31
N ALA A 122 24.52 8.42 10.37
CA ALA A 122 25.56 7.83 11.21
C ALA A 122 25.21 7.89 12.70
N THR A 123 24.61 9.00 13.15
CA THR A 123 24.15 9.16 14.55
C THR A 123 23.02 8.19 14.88
N PHE A 124 22.07 8.00 13.96
CA PHE A 124 20.98 7.04 14.12
C PHE A 124 21.53 5.60 14.26
N LEU A 125 22.37 5.16 13.32
CA LEU A 125 22.95 3.81 13.34
C LEU A 125 23.74 3.55 14.63
N LYS A 126 24.50 4.55 15.11
CA LYS A 126 25.20 4.46 16.39
C LYS A 126 24.24 4.28 17.57
N ARG A 127 23.17 5.08 17.65
CA ARG A 127 22.15 4.93 18.72
C ARG A 127 21.44 3.59 18.67
N LEU A 128 21.28 3.03 17.47
CA LEU A 128 20.68 1.73 17.24
C LEU A 128 21.55 0.60 17.80
N GLU A 129 22.86 0.66 17.60
CA GLU A 129 23.84 -0.27 18.23
C GLU A 129 23.89 -0.13 19.76
N GLU A 130 23.76 1.09 20.27
CA GLU A 130 23.69 1.37 21.72
C GLU A 130 22.40 0.84 22.38
N GLY A 131 21.51 0.20 21.61
CA GLY A 131 20.27 -0.39 22.11
C GLY A 131 19.19 0.62 22.47
N ARG A 132 19.35 1.88 22.07
CA ARG A 132 18.39 2.98 22.35
C ARG A 132 17.02 2.79 21.69
N PHE A 133 16.89 1.79 20.82
CA PHE A 133 15.65 1.45 20.12
C PHE A 133 15.20 0.00 20.39
N ALA A 134 15.69 -0.64 21.46
CA ALA A 134 15.33 -2.03 21.78
C ALA A 134 13.81 -2.26 21.99
N GLY A 135 13.07 -1.19 22.31
CA GLY A 135 11.61 -1.20 22.45
C GLY A 135 10.82 -1.15 21.13
N LEU A 136 11.49 -0.90 20.00
CA LEU A 136 10.84 -0.58 18.72
C LEU A 136 10.02 -1.75 18.16
N ARG A 137 8.81 -1.46 17.67
CA ARG A 137 7.92 -2.44 17.02
C ARG A 137 7.84 -2.29 15.51
N HIS A 138 7.99 -1.06 15.01
CA HIS A 138 7.93 -0.77 13.59
C HIS A 138 9.12 0.10 13.20
N LEU A 139 9.80 -0.22 12.11
CA LEU A 139 10.93 0.54 11.59
C LEU A 139 10.76 0.70 10.09
N TYR A 140 10.69 1.95 9.62
CA TYR A 140 10.52 2.26 8.21
C TYR A 140 11.68 3.11 7.72
N LEU A 141 12.62 2.52 7.03
CA LEU A 141 13.81 3.22 6.50
C LEU A 141 13.73 3.35 4.97
N HIS A 142 12.55 3.61 4.40
CA HIS A 142 12.42 3.77 2.95
C HIS A 142 13.35 4.85 2.41
N ARG A 143 14.19 4.51 1.42
CA ARG A 143 15.13 5.48 0.79
C ARG A 143 16.07 6.16 1.79
N ALA A 144 16.50 5.44 2.83
CA ALA A 144 17.36 6.00 3.87
C ALA A 144 18.87 5.83 3.59
N GLU A 145 19.25 5.28 2.44
CA GLU A 145 20.64 5.07 2.01
C GLU A 145 21.51 4.36 3.08
N ILE A 146 20.94 3.39 3.81
CA ILE A 146 21.70 2.73 4.89
C ILE A 146 22.79 1.79 4.36
N GLY A 147 22.63 1.30 3.13
CA GLY A 147 23.58 0.43 2.46
C GLY A 147 23.86 -0.88 3.22
N PRO A 148 24.88 -1.65 2.77
CA PRO A 148 25.23 -2.93 3.40
C PRO A 148 25.72 -2.79 4.84
N GLU A 149 26.45 -1.72 5.14
CA GLU A 149 26.97 -1.47 6.50
C GLU A 149 25.84 -1.13 7.46
N GLY A 150 24.90 -0.25 7.09
CA GLY A 150 23.76 0.05 7.95
C GLY A 150 22.87 -1.17 8.17
N ALA A 151 22.73 -2.04 7.18
CA ALA A 151 22.06 -3.33 7.33
C ALA A 151 22.75 -4.25 8.35
N ARG A 152 24.09 -4.32 8.32
CA ARG A 152 24.87 -5.07 9.33
C ARG A 152 24.62 -4.57 10.74
N ARG A 153 24.64 -3.25 10.92
CA ARG A 153 24.40 -2.60 12.22
C ARG A 153 22.97 -2.85 12.70
N LEU A 154 22.00 -2.77 11.78
CA LEU A 154 20.61 -3.10 12.06
C LEU A 154 20.43 -4.54 12.51
N ALA A 155 21.05 -5.48 11.80
CA ALA A 155 21.02 -6.90 12.14
C ALA A 155 21.65 -7.21 13.50
N ALA A 156 22.66 -6.45 13.92
CA ALA A 156 23.36 -6.63 15.19
C ALA A 156 22.65 -5.96 16.38
N ALA A 157 21.75 -5.02 16.13
CA ALA A 157 21.09 -4.27 17.19
C ALA A 157 20.02 -5.09 17.92
N PRO A 158 19.77 -4.82 19.21
CA PRO A 158 18.85 -5.59 20.05
C PRO A 158 17.37 -5.25 19.76
N LEU A 159 16.94 -5.37 18.50
CA LEU A 159 15.59 -5.07 18.01
C LEU A 159 14.61 -6.24 18.24
N GLY A 160 14.74 -6.94 19.38
CA GLY A 160 14.01 -8.17 19.68
C GLY A 160 12.48 -8.05 19.77
N ARG A 161 11.94 -6.82 19.75
CA ARG A 161 10.49 -6.53 19.78
C ARG A 161 9.94 -6.11 18.41
N LEU A 162 10.79 -6.04 17.39
CA LEU A 162 10.40 -5.54 16.08
C LEU A 162 9.46 -6.52 15.38
N THR A 163 8.32 -5.99 14.92
CA THR A 163 7.28 -6.71 14.17
C THR A 163 7.18 -6.26 12.72
N THR A 164 7.62 -5.04 12.41
CA THR A 164 7.65 -4.49 11.04
C THR A 164 9.00 -3.89 10.75
N LEU A 165 9.59 -4.32 9.64
CA LEU A 165 10.86 -3.81 9.12
C LEU A 165 10.69 -3.49 7.64
N ASP A 166 10.63 -2.21 7.31
CA ASP A 166 10.64 -1.72 5.94
C ASP A 166 12.01 -1.10 5.63
N LEU A 167 12.72 -1.71 4.70
CA LEU A 167 14.01 -1.28 4.19
C LEU A 167 13.97 -1.08 2.68
N LYS A 168 12.82 -0.77 2.08
CA LYS A 168 12.73 -0.58 0.64
C LYS A 168 13.64 0.55 0.15
N ASP A 169 14.25 0.36 -1.02
CA ASP A 169 15.13 1.34 -1.67
C ASP A 169 16.34 1.75 -0.79
N ASN A 170 17.14 0.81 -0.27
CA ASN A 170 18.30 1.12 0.61
C ASN A 170 19.65 0.63 0.12
N GLU A 171 19.71 0.05 -1.09
CA GLU A 171 20.96 -0.47 -1.66
C GLU A 171 21.68 -1.46 -0.72
N LEU A 172 20.92 -2.29 0.04
CA LEU A 172 21.51 -3.21 1.03
C LEU A 172 22.51 -4.19 0.40
N GLY A 173 22.23 -4.59 -0.84
CA GLY A 173 23.03 -5.52 -1.60
C GLY A 173 23.20 -6.89 -0.94
N PRO A 174 24.08 -7.74 -1.51
CA PRO A 174 24.27 -9.10 -1.03
C PRO A 174 24.77 -9.24 0.40
N GLU A 175 25.61 -8.33 0.87
CA GLU A 175 26.14 -8.36 2.23
C GLU A 175 25.07 -7.96 3.26
N GLY A 176 24.26 -6.94 2.95
CA GLY A 176 23.22 -6.47 3.86
C GLY A 176 22.11 -7.50 4.08
N VAL A 177 21.65 -8.17 3.02
CA VAL A 177 20.63 -9.23 3.14
C VAL A 177 21.15 -10.41 3.96
N ARG A 178 22.40 -10.84 3.73
CA ARG A 178 23.02 -11.91 4.53
C ARG A 178 23.13 -11.52 6.01
N ALA A 179 23.43 -10.25 6.30
CA ALA A 179 23.47 -9.77 7.66
C ALA A 179 22.09 -9.85 8.34
N LEU A 180 21.04 -9.37 7.66
CA LEU A 180 19.66 -9.48 8.15
C LEU A 180 19.23 -10.93 8.38
N ALA A 181 19.57 -11.83 7.45
CA ALA A 181 19.31 -13.26 7.57
C ALA A 181 20.03 -13.90 8.78
N ALA A 182 21.20 -13.40 9.15
CA ALA A 182 21.96 -13.89 10.30
C ALA A 182 21.56 -13.22 11.63
N SER A 183 20.61 -12.27 11.63
CA SER A 183 20.26 -11.54 12.85
C SER A 183 19.54 -12.43 13.87
N PRO A 184 20.02 -12.50 15.13
CA PRO A 184 19.32 -13.20 16.21
C PRO A 184 18.19 -12.36 16.83
N HIS A 185 17.97 -11.13 16.36
CA HIS A 185 17.04 -10.18 16.98
C HIS A 185 15.76 -9.97 16.17
N LEU A 186 15.71 -10.43 14.92
CA LEU A 186 14.61 -10.14 14.00
C LEU A 186 13.57 -11.28 13.89
N GLU A 187 13.65 -12.31 14.73
CA GLU A 187 12.77 -13.49 14.69
C GLU A 187 11.28 -13.18 14.90
N ARG A 188 10.95 -12.01 15.47
CA ARG A 188 9.56 -11.57 15.69
C ARG A 188 8.98 -10.71 14.57
N VAL A 189 9.77 -10.43 13.53
CA VAL A 189 9.29 -9.65 12.38
C VAL A 189 8.20 -10.45 11.68
N ALA A 190 7.04 -9.82 11.51
CA ALA A 190 5.91 -10.36 10.76
C ALA A 190 5.81 -9.71 9.38
N HIS A 191 6.21 -8.45 9.26
CA HIS A 191 6.18 -7.69 8.01
C HIS A 191 7.60 -7.27 7.61
N LEU A 192 8.09 -7.81 6.50
CA LEU A 192 9.41 -7.50 5.97
C LEU A 192 9.31 -6.94 4.56
N ASN A 193 9.84 -5.74 4.35
CA ASN A 193 9.94 -5.13 3.03
C ASN A 193 11.41 -4.89 2.66
N LEU A 194 11.86 -5.61 1.65
CA LEU A 194 13.20 -5.54 1.06
C LEU A 194 13.13 -5.20 -0.43
N ALA A 195 12.06 -4.57 -0.90
CA ALA A 195 11.93 -4.17 -2.29
C ALA A 195 13.07 -3.22 -2.71
N ASN A 196 13.55 -3.32 -3.95
CA ASN A 196 14.59 -2.47 -4.54
C ASN A 196 15.89 -2.40 -3.70
N ASN A 197 16.49 -3.56 -3.38
CA ASN A 197 17.71 -3.64 -2.58
C ASN A 197 18.84 -4.44 -3.24
N HIS A 198 18.74 -4.68 -4.55
CA HIS A 198 19.69 -5.47 -5.32
C HIS A 198 19.88 -6.89 -4.74
N VAL A 199 18.77 -7.53 -4.34
CA VAL A 199 18.76 -8.90 -3.83
C VAL A 199 18.80 -9.89 -5.00
N GLY A 200 19.80 -10.77 -5.05
CA GLY A 200 19.91 -11.82 -6.05
C GLY A 200 19.28 -13.16 -5.60
N ALA A 201 19.28 -14.14 -6.51
CA ALA A 201 18.80 -15.50 -6.25
C ALA A 201 19.53 -16.19 -5.08
N GLU A 202 20.85 -16.01 -4.97
CA GLU A 202 21.65 -16.62 -3.91
C GLU A 202 21.33 -16.00 -2.53
N GLU A 203 21.13 -14.69 -2.49
CA GLU A 203 20.80 -13.97 -1.27
C GLU A 203 19.40 -14.32 -0.78
N VAL A 204 18.40 -14.40 -1.66
CA VAL A 204 17.05 -14.80 -1.25
C VAL A 204 17.02 -16.23 -0.75
N LYS A 205 17.83 -17.12 -1.33
CA LYS A 205 17.97 -18.51 -0.85
C LYS A 205 18.49 -18.56 0.58
N VAL A 206 19.43 -17.71 0.95
CA VAL A 206 19.90 -17.56 2.34
C VAL A 206 18.81 -16.97 3.22
N LEU A 207 18.13 -15.91 2.75
CA LEU A 207 17.08 -15.24 3.51
C LEU A 207 15.93 -16.18 3.86
N VAL A 208 15.43 -16.96 2.90
CA VAL A 208 14.26 -17.84 3.11
C VAL A 208 14.53 -19.07 3.98
N GLN A 209 15.80 -19.33 4.29
CA GLN A 209 16.23 -20.34 5.25
C GLN A 209 16.47 -19.77 6.65
N ALA A 210 16.40 -18.44 6.81
CA ALA A 210 16.74 -17.76 8.04
C ALA A 210 15.58 -17.71 9.05
N PRO A 211 15.88 -17.64 10.37
CA PRO A 211 14.88 -17.53 11.43
C PRO A 211 13.88 -16.38 11.27
N ILE A 212 14.31 -15.25 10.69
CA ILE A 212 13.46 -14.08 10.41
C ILE A 212 12.21 -14.42 9.58
N THR A 213 12.21 -15.53 8.84
CA THR A 213 11.10 -15.89 7.95
C THR A 213 9.96 -16.67 8.61
N GLN A 214 10.22 -17.34 9.76
CA GLN A 214 9.30 -18.30 10.38
C GLN A 214 7.96 -17.68 10.83
N GLY A 215 7.95 -16.38 11.11
CA GLY A 215 6.77 -15.63 11.56
C GLY A 215 6.18 -14.68 10.52
N LEU A 216 6.71 -14.64 9.29
CA LEU A 216 6.31 -13.64 8.31
C LEU A 216 4.87 -13.89 7.84
N THR A 217 4.06 -12.84 7.91
CA THR A 217 2.73 -12.76 7.28
C THR A 217 2.75 -11.92 6.01
N LEU A 218 3.74 -11.03 5.86
CA LEU A 218 3.96 -10.18 4.71
C LEU A 218 5.45 -10.13 4.33
N LEU A 219 5.73 -10.42 3.06
CA LEU A 219 7.08 -10.32 2.48
C LEU A 219 7.02 -9.57 1.15
N GLN A 220 7.76 -8.46 1.06
CA GLN A 220 7.92 -7.67 -0.16
C GLN A 220 9.35 -7.74 -0.65
N LEU A 221 9.54 -8.25 -1.87
CA LEU A 221 10.83 -8.43 -2.54
C LEU A 221 10.81 -7.80 -3.94
N GLY A 222 9.88 -6.90 -4.24
CA GLY A 222 9.73 -6.31 -5.57
C GLY A 222 10.97 -5.54 -6.05
N GLY A 223 11.24 -5.53 -7.34
CA GLY A 223 12.33 -4.78 -7.97
C GLY A 223 13.73 -5.20 -7.54
N ASN A 224 13.92 -6.51 -7.39
CA ASN A 224 15.22 -7.15 -7.16
C ASN A 224 15.60 -8.02 -8.37
N ASP A 225 16.68 -8.78 -8.27
CA ASP A 225 17.22 -9.62 -9.35
C ASP A 225 17.09 -11.12 -9.02
N LEU A 226 15.91 -11.53 -8.55
CA LEU A 226 15.68 -12.91 -8.08
C LEU A 226 15.71 -13.96 -9.20
N GLY A 227 15.10 -13.67 -10.35
CA GLY A 227 14.96 -14.61 -11.46
C GLY A 227 14.19 -15.90 -11.11
N GLU A 228 14.25 -16.89 -11.99
CA GLU A 228 13.60 -18.20 -11.82
C GLU A 228 14.11 -18.95 -10.58
N GLU A 229 15.41 -18.91 -10.33
CA GLU A 229 16.04 -19.62 -9.21
C GLU A 229 15.62 -19.03 -7.86
N GLY A 230 15.53 -17.70 -7.74
CA GLY A 230 15.02 -17.05 -6.55
C GLY A 230 13.55 -17.38 -6.28
N ALA A 231 12.69 -17.41 -7.31
CA ALA A 231 11.31 -17.87 -7.16
C ALA A 231 11.23 -19.33 -6.72
N ARG A 232 12.11 -20.20 -7.25
CA ARG A 232 12.19 -21.60 -6.81
C ARG A 232 12.61 -21.71 -5.35
N ALA A 233 13.56 -20.91 -4.89
CA ALA A 233 13.97 -20.88 -3.49
C ALA A 233 12.80 -20.47 -2.57
N ILE A 234 12.05 -19.42 -2.94
CA ILE A 234 10.86 -18.97 -2.21
C ILE A 234 9.77 -20.07 -2.19
N ALA A 235 9.55 -20.75 -3.32
CA ALA A 235 8.54 -21.79 -3.42
C ALA A 235 8.79 -23.00 -2.50
N HIS A 236 10.06 -23.30 -2.17
CA HIS A 236 10.44 -24.42 -1.30
C HIS A 236 10.71 -23.98 0.15
N ALA A 237 10.40 -22.74 0.51
CA ALA A 237 10.70 -22.21 1.83
C ALA A 237 9.60 -22.53 2.85
N GLU A 238 9.84 -23.54 3.69
CA GLU A 238 8.91 -23.94 4.77
C GLU A 238 8.60 -22.80 5.75
N GLY A 239 9.59 -21.94 6.01
CA GLY A 239 9.44 -20.78 6.89
C GLY A 239 8.36 -19.79 6.44
N LEU A 240 8.01 -19.78 5.15
CA LEU A 240 7.01 -18.87 4.59
C LEU A 240 5.56 -19.37 4.70
N SER A 241 5.32 -20.46 5.44
CA SER A 241 4.00 -21.08 5.64
C SER A 241 2.93 -20.21 6.30
N GLN A 242 3.33 -19.09 6.91
CA GLN A 242 2.41 -18.11 7.51
C GLN A 242 2.09 -16.93 6.57
N LEU A 243 2.69 -16.86 5.38
CA LEU A 243 2.50 -15.72 4.48
C LEU A 243 1.04 -15.60 4.01
N THR A 244 0.53 -14.38 4.12
CA THR A 244 -0.76 -13.94 3.58
C THR A 244 -0.58 -12.95 2.44
N SER A 245 0.53 -12.23 2.39
CA SER A 245 0.87 -11.27 1.34
C SER A 245 2.31 -11.49 0.85
N LEU A 246 2.47 -11.69 -0.45
CA LEU A 246 3.75 -11.90 -1.10
C LEU A 246 3.89 -10.99 -2.33
N GLY A 247 4.89 -10.12 -2.32
CA GLY A 247 5.22 -9.25 -3.44
C GLY A 247 6.53 -9.61 -4.11
N LEU A 248 6.46 -9.97 -5.38
CA LEU A 248 7.60 -10.37 -6.22
C LEU A 248 7.69 -9.55 -7.50
N ALA A 249 7.02 -8.40 -7.56
CA ALA A 249 6.99 -7.55 -8.76
C ALA A 249 8.40 -7.26 -9.31
N THR A 250 8.55 -7.13 -10.62
CA THR A 250 9.80 -6.67 -11.26
C THR A 250 11.03 -7.53 -10.90
N ASN A 251 10.88 -8.85 -10.82
CA ASN A 251 11.97 -9.80 -10.51
C ASN A 251 12.35 -10.76 -11.66
N ARG A 252 11.79 -10.54 -12.87
CA ARG A 252 12.06 -11.38 -14.06
C ARG A 252 11.94 -12.90 -13.80
N LEU A 253 10.86 -13.30 -13.13
CA LEU A 253 10.63 -14.71 -12.75
C LEU A 253 10.35 -15.63 -13.95
N GLU A 254 9.87 -15.06 -15.05
CA GLU A 254 9.42 -15.81 -16.23
C GLU A 254 8.34 -16.87 -15.90
N ASP A 255 7.96 -17.68 -16.87
CA ASP A 255 6.91 -18.69 -16.67
C ASP A 255 7.34 -19.81 -15.70
N ALA A 256 8.62 -20.16 -15.66
CA ALA A 256 9.12 -21.23 -14.81
C ALA A 256 9.15 -20.81 -13.33
N GLY A 257 9.54 -19.57 -13.01
CA GLY A 257 9.49 -19.04 -11.65
C GLY A 257 8.06 -18.92 -11.14
N VAL A 258 7.14 -18.37 -11.96
CA VAL A 258 5.71 -18.30 -11.59
C VAL A 258 5.10 -19.69 -11.37
N ARG A 259 5.49 -20.68 -12.19
CA ARG A 259 5.06 -22.08 -12.00
C ARG A 259 5.57 -22.66 -10.68
N ALA A 260 6.79 -22.34 -10.26
CA ALA A 260 7.31 -22.77 -8.98
C ALA A 260 6.49 -22.19 -7.82
N ILE A 261 6.20 -20.88 -7.86
CA ILE A 261 5.33 -20.21 -6.87
C ILE A 261 3.93 -20.86 -6.84
N ALA A 262 3.34 -21.12 -8.01
CA ALA A 262 2.04 -21.75 -8.13
C ALA A 262 1.98 -23.19 -7.60
N ALA A 263 3.11 -23.90 -7.54
CA ALA A 263 3.21 -25.27 -7.04
C ALA A 263 3.67 -25.36 -5.58
N SER A 264 3.87 -24.23 -4.89
CA SER A 264 4.40 -24.22 -3.52
C SER A 264 3.37 -24.68 -2.50
N GLU A 265 3.67 -25.76 -1.79
CA GLU A 265 2.88 -26.29 -0.66
C GLU A 265 2.95 -25.37 0.57
N HIS A 266 3.87 -24.42 0.60
CA HIS A 266 4.06 -23.49 1.72
C HIS A 266 3.31 -22.17 1.53
N LEU A 267 2.86 -21.84 0.31
CA LEU A 267 2.18 -20.57 0.03
C LEU A 267 0.65 -20.66 0.03
N GLY A 268 0.07 -21.76 0.53
CA GLY A 268 -1.40 -21.98 0.53
C GLY A 268 -2.22 -21.04 1.43
N ARG A 269 -1.58 -20.13 2.17
CA ARG A 269 -2.22 -19.06 2.95
C ARG A 269 -2.19 -17.70 2.26
N VAL A 270 -1.48 -17.58 1.14
CA VAL A 270 -1.36 -16.32 0.42
C VAL A 270 -2.73 -15.90 -0.12
N GLU A 271 -3.16 -14.71 0.29
CA GLU A 271 -4.36 -14.04 -0.17
C GLU A 271 -4.04 -12.93 -1.16
N GLN A 272 -2.85 -12.34 -1.06
CA GLN A 272 -2.36 -11.28 -1.94
C GLN A 272 -1.05 -11.70 -2.60
N LEU A 273 -1.05 -11.79 -3.92
CA LEU A 273 0.12 -12.15 -4.70
C LEU A 273 0.39 -11.10 -5.78
N ASN A 274 1.51 -10.39 -5.65
CA ASN A 274 1.95 -9.43 -6.65
C ASN A 274 3.07 -10.00 -7.52
N LEU A 275 2.77 -10.15 -8.82
CA LEU A 275 3.65 -10.65 -9.88
C LEU A 275 3.76 -9.65 -11.04
N ASP A 276 3.50 -8.37 -10.80
CA ASP A 276 3.63 -7.32 -11.82
C ASP A 276 5.05 -7.28 -12.40
N GLY A 277 5.23 -7.09 -13.71
CA GLY A 277 6.57 -6.93 -14.27
C GLY A 277 7.49 -8.16 -14.18
N THR A 278 6.95 -9.36 -13.89
CA THR A 278 7.76 -10.57 -13.71
C THR A 278 8.08 -11.30 -15.01
N ARG A 279 7.62 -10.79 -16.16
CA ARG A 279 7.69 -11.45 -17.48
C ARG A 279 6.89 -12.76 -17.54
N CYS A 280 5.88 -12.90 -16.69
CA CYS A 280 4.89 -13.98 -16.74
C CYS A 280 4.18 -13.97 -18.09
N GLY A 281 4.06 -15.12 -18.74
CA GLY A 281 3.27 -15.33 -19.95
C GLY A 281 2.07 -16.24 -19.69
N ASP A 282 1.49 -16.76 -20.76
CA ASP A 282 0.29 -17.59 -20.67
C ASP A 282 0.54 -18.92 -19.95
N SER A 283 1.77 -19.46 -19.96
CA SER A 283 2.08 -20.68 -19.21
C SER A 283 2.12 -20.42 -17.70
N GLY A 284 2.68 -19.30 -17.25
CA GLY A 284 2.67 -18.90 -15.85
C GLY A 284 1.25 -18.59 -15.36
N ALA A 285 0.47 -17.85 -16.15
CA ALA A 285 -0.94 -17.59 -15.85
C ALA A 285 -1.77 -18.89 -15.75
N ARG A 286 -1.51 -19.87 -16.63
CA ARG A 286 -2.15 -21.19 -16.54
C ARG A 286 -1.74 -21.94 -15.29
N ALA A 287 -0.47 -21.88 -14.88
CA ALA A 287 0.00 -22.52 -13.65
C ALA A 287 -0.72 -21.94 -12.42
N LEU A 288 -0.85 -20.61 -12.33
CA LEU A 288 -1.63 -19.94 -11.30
C LEU A 288 -3.10 -20.39 -11.33
N ALA A 289 -3.70 -20.46 -12.52
CA ALA A 289 -5.10 -20.85 -12.70
C ALA A 289 -5.40 -22.28 -12.23
N VAL A 290 -4.45 -23.22 -12.32
CA VAL A 290 -4.66 -24.62 -11.93
C VAL A 290 -4.01 -24.98 -10.60
N SER A 291 -3.41 -24.02 -9.90
CA SER A 291 -2.74 -24.24 -8.62
C SER A 291 -3.73 -24.77 -7.57
N PRO A 292 -3.49 -25.96 -6.98
CA PRO A 292 -4.30 -26.45 -5.87
C PRO A 292 -4.02 -25.71 -4.56
N GLU A 293 -2.86 -25.06 -4.45
CA GLU A 293 -2.40 -24.40 -3.22
C GLU A 293 -2.92 -22.97 -3.10
N LEU A 294 -2.92 -22.20 -4.20
CA LEU A 294 -3.28 -20.77 -4.21
C LEU A 294 -4.80 -20.52 -4.27
N THR A 295 -5.59 -21.29 -3.52
CA THR A 295 -7.06 -21.22 -3.53
C THR A 295 -7.65 -20.11 -2.65
N ARG A 296 -6.82 -19.46 -1.83
CA ARG A 296 -7.19 -18.34 -0.95
C ARG A 296 -6.99 -16.97 -1.57
N LEU A 297 -6.47 -16.88 -2.79
CA LEU A 297 -6.19 -15.60 -3.43
C LEU A 297 -7.46 -14.72 -3.51
N THR A 298 -7.32 -13.53 -2.94
CA THR A 298 -8.30 -12.43 -3.03
C THR A 298 -7.77 -11.27 -3.87
N GLN A 299 -6.45 -11.16 -4.01
CA GLN A 299 -5.80 -10.12 -4.81
C GLN A 299 -4.68 -10.75 -5.64
N LEU A 300 -4.75 -10.54 -6.95
CA LEU A 300 -3.76 -11.03 -7.90
C LEU A 300 -3.35 -9.90 -8.84
N TYR A 301 -2.07 -9.55 -8.80
CA TYR A 301 -1.49 -8.51 -9.64
C TYR A 301 -0.60 -9.15 -10.70
N LEU A 302 -0.95 -8.97 -11.97
CA LEU A 302 -0.29 -9.55 -13.14
C LEU A 302 -0.04 -8.51 -14.24
N SER A 303 0.02 -7.25 -13.89
CA SER A 303 0.22 -6.13 -14.81
C SER A 303 1.66 -6.06 -15.33
N SER A 304 1.89 -5.38 -16.45
CA SER A 304 3.21 -5.23 -17.08
C SER A 304 3.90 -6.57 -17.37
N ASN A 305 3.13 -7.58 -17.78
CA ASN A 305 3.61 -8.91 -18.10
C ASN A 305 3.41 -9.21 -19.61
N ARG A 306 3.51 -10.48 -20.00
CA ARG A 306 3.41 -10.95 -21.39
C ARG A 306 2.15 -11.80 -21.60
N LEU A 307 1.09 -11.58 -20.79
CA LEU A 307 -0.15 -12.33 -20.94
C LEU A 307 -0.84 -11.95 -22.24
N THR A 308 -1.39 -12.95 -22.92
CA THR A 308 -2.33 -12.76 -24.03
C THR A 308 -3.75 -13.09 -23.56
N GLY A 309 -4.72 -13.01 -24.48
CA GLY A 309 -6.07 -13.50 -24.20
C GLY A 309 -6.12 -14.97 -23.75
N ALA A 310 -5.13 -15.81 -24.10
CA ALA A 310 -5.10 -17.20 -23.66
C ALA A 310 -4.81 -17.34 -22.16
N GLY A 311 -3.88 -16.56 -21.60
CA GLY A 311 -3.61 -16.51 -20.17
C GLY A 311 -4.81 -15.98 -19.38
N VAL A 312 -5.43 -14.89 -19.86
CA VAL A 312 -6.64 -14.33 -19.22
C VAL A 312 -7.80 -15.34 -19.24
N ARG A 313 -8.01 -16.06 -20.35
CA ARG A 313 -9.01 -17.15 -20.43
C ARG A 313 -8.73 -18.27 -19.43
N ALA A 314 -7.47 -18.61 -19.17
CA ALA A 314 -7.11 -19.61 -18.17
C ALA A 314 -7.48 -19.13 -16.77
N LEU A 315 -7.12 -17.89 -16.40
CA LEU A 315 -7.48 -17.29 -15.12
C LEU A 315 -9.00 -17.22 -14.94
N ALA A 316 -9.72 -16.74 -15.94
CA ALA A 316 -11.17 -16.58 -15.90
C ALA A 316 -11.93 -17.92 -15.74
N ARG A 317 -11.39 -19.03 -16.24
CA ARG A 317 -12.00 -20.36 -16.11
C ARG A 317 -11.62 -21.08 -14.82
N SER A 318 -10.75 -20.51 -14.00
CA SER A 318 -10.28 -21.16 -12.78
C SER A 318 -11.31 -21.11 -11.65
N ALA A 319 -11.73 -22.28 -11.17
CA ALA A 319 -12.50 -22.39 -9.94
C ALA A 319 -11.68 -22.10 -8.67
N ASN A 320 -10.34 -22.22 -8.75
CA ASN A 320 -9.44 -21.97 -7.62
C ASN A 320 -9.34 -20.48 -7.30
N LEU A 321 -9.55 -19.61 -8.30
CA LEU A 321 -9.53 -18.16 -8.17
C LEU A 321 -10.89 -17.53 -7.82
N ARG A 322 -11.87 -18.33 -7.36
CA ARG A 322 -13.24 -17.87 -7.06
C ARG A 322 -13.38 -16.85 -5.93
N HIS A 323 -12.30 -16.65 -5.16
CA HIS A 323 -12.24 -15.69 -4.06
C HIS A 323 -11.65 -14.34 -4.47
N LEU A 324 -11.20 -14.20 -5.72
CA LEU A 324 -10.64 -12.95 -6.22
C LEU A 324 -11.62 -11.80 -6.10
N ARG A 325 -11.09 -10.70 -5.56
CA ARG A 325 -11.73 -9.39 -5.41
C ARG A 325 -10.99 -8.34 -6.24
N HIS A 326 -9.67 -8.48 -6.38
CA HIS A 326 -8.82 -7.57 -7.13
C HIS A 326 -8.03 -8.35 -8.17
N LEU A 327 -8.14 -7.92 -9.43
CA LEU A 327 -7.39 -8.46 -10.55
C LEU A 327 -6.85 -7.30 -11.39
N THR A 328 -5.53 -7.18 -11.48
CA THR A 328 -4.87 -6.20 -12.35
C THR A 328 -4.15 -6.90 -13.49
N LEU A 329 -4.41 -6.45 -14.71
CA LEU A 329 -3.89 -7.00 -15.95
C LEU A 329 -3.38 -5.91 -16.90
N HIS A 330 -3.16 -4.69 -16.41
CA HIS A 330 -2.79 -3.57 -17.28
C HIS A 330 -1.42 -3.76 -17.93
N TYR A 331 -1.18 -3.11 -19.08
CA TYR A 331 0.06 -3.23 -19.86
C TYR A 331 0.50 -4.69 -20.10
N ASN A 332 -0.44 -5.54 -20.54
CA ASN A 332 -0.14 -6.86 -21.08
C ASN A 332 -0.39 -6.86 -22.61
N VAL A 333 -0.33 -8.02 -23.24
CA VAL A 333 -0.64 -8.20 -24.67
C VAL A 333 -2.08 -8.71 -24.83
N VAL A 334 -3.00 -8.15 -24.05
CA VAL A 334 -4.41 -8.57 -24.02
C VAL A 334 -5.22 -7.74 -25.02
N THR A 335 -4.85 -7.79 -26.30
CA THR A 335 -5.48 -6.97 -27.35
C THR A 335 -6.78 -7.53 -27.88
N ASP A 336 -7.10 -8.77 -27.53
CA ASP A 336 -8.30 -9.47 -27.99
C ASP A 336 -9.47 -9.25 -27.01
N ALA A 337 -10.60 -8.75 -27.54
CA ALA A 337 -11.86 -8.62 -26.82
C ALA A 337 -12.36 -9.96 -26.23
N GLU A 338 -11.90 -11.12 -26.72
CA GLU A 338 -12.18 -12.41 -26.10
C GLU A 338 -11.70 -12.53 -24.66
N ALA A 339 -10.65 -11.80 -24.27
CA ALA A 339 -10.16 -11.81 -22.90
C ALA A 339 -11.14 -11.14 -21.93
N ALA A 340 -11.65 -9.95 -22.31
CA ALA A 340 -12.72 -9.27 -21.57
C ALA A 340 -14.00 -10.11 -21.56
N ARG A 341 -14.36 -10.75 -22.67
CA ARG A 341 -15.48 -11.71 -22.72
C ARG A 341 -15.29 -12.88 -21.78
N ALA A 342 -14.07 -13.40 -21.63
CA ALA A 342 -13.78 -14.50 -20.72
C ALA A 342 -13.99 -14.07 -19.25
N ILE A 343 -13.53 -12.87 -18.89
CA ILE A 343 -13.78 -12.29 -17.56
C ILE A 343 -15.28 -12.08 -17.34
N ALA A 344 -15.96 -11.45 -18.30
CA ALA A 344 -17.39 -11.17 -18.26
C ALA A 344 -18.26 -12.44 -18.15
N ALA A 345 -17.85 -13.52 -18.79
CA ALA A 345 -18.55 -14.81 -18.78
C ALA A 345 -18.19 -15.70 -17.58
N SER A 346 -17.22 -15.31 -16.74
CA SER A 346 -16.73 -16.16 -15.66
C SER A 346 -17.65 -16.14 -14.43
N PRO A 347 -18.27 -17.27 -14.03
CA PRO A 347 -18.96 -17.36 -12.75
C PRO A 347 -17.98 -17.35 -11.56
N HIS A 348 -16.71 -17.68 -11.78
CA HIS A 348 -15.70 -17.73 -10.73
C HIS A 348 -15.24 -16.33 -10.34
N LEU A 349 -15.24 -15.37 -11.26
CA LEU A 349 -14.86 -13.98 -10.98
C LEU A 349 -16.02 -13.10 -10.47
N ALA A 350 -17.15 -13.69 -10.05
CA ALA A 350 -18.33 -12.95 -9.58
C ALA A 350 -18.14 -12.20 -8.24
N ARG A 351 -16.95 -12.29 -7.64
CA ARG A 351 -16.57 -11.55 -6.42
C ARG A 351 -15.63 -10.38 -6.69
N LEU A 352 -15.24 -10.15 -7.95
CA LEU A 352 -14.42 -9.00 -8.31
C LEU A 352 -15.11 -7.69 -7.91
N THR A 353 -14.37 -6.87 -7.20
CA THR A 353 -14.70 -5.48 -6.87
C THR A 353 -13.77 -4.51 -7.58
N HIS A 354 -12.57 -4.95 -7.97
CA HIS A 354 -11.60 -4.14 -8.70
C HIS A 354 -11.09 -4.91 -9.91
N LEU A 355 -11.20 -4.28 -11.07
CA LEU A 355 -10.68 -4.79 -12.33
C LEU A 355 -9.93 -3.69 -13.05
N ASP A 356 -8.66 -3.95 -13.34
CA ASP A 356 -7.81 -3.06 -14.12
C ASP A 356 -7.34 -3.75 -15.41
N LEU A 357 -7.77 -3.18 -16.54
CA LEU A 357 -7.46 -3.64 -17.89
C LEU A 357 -6.71 -2.58 -18.70
N ARG A 358 -6.18 -1.52 -18.08
CA ARG A 358 -5.55 -0.39 -18.78
C ARG A 358 -4.46 -0.81 -19.77
N GLY A 359 -4.29 -0.05 -20.86
CA GLY A 359 -3.16 -0.22 -21.77
C GLY A 359 -3.16 -1.54 -22.53
N ASN A 360 -4.33 -2.17 -22.69
CA ASN A 360 -4.49 -3.43 -23.44
C ASN A 360 -5.21 -3.26 -24.78
N HIS A 361 -5.57 -2.03 -25.20
CA HIS A 361 -6.09 -1.71 -26.55
C HIS A 361 -7.26 -2.58 -27.07
N GLN A 362 -8.18 -3.00 -26.19
CA GLN A 362 -9.23 -3.98 -26.51
C GLN A 362 -10.43 -3.41 -27.29
N GLY A 363 -10.60 -2.08 -27.28
CA GLY A 363 -11.68 -1.35 -27.92
C GLY A 363 -13.06 -1.57 -27.32
N ASP A 364 -14.09 -1.03 -28.00
CA ASP A 364 -15.49 -1.08 -27.56
C ASP A 364 -16.01 -2.50 -27.32
N ALA A 365 -15.53 -3.48 -28.08
CA ALA A 365 -15.96 -4.87 -27.96
C ALA A 365 -15.70 -5.46 -26.56
N ALA A 366 -14.66 -5.00 -25.86
CA ALA A 366 -14.42 -5.39 -24.47
C ALA A 366 -15.39 -4.73 -23.48
N ALA A 367 -15.66 -3.44 -23.65
CA ALA A 367 -16.64 -2.72 -22.83
C ALA A 367 -18.05 -3.28 -23.02
N LEU A 368 -18.46 -3.58 -24.25
CA LEU A 368 -19.70 -4.28 -24.59
C LEU A 368 -19.81 -5.63 -23.87
N ALA A 369 -18.71 -6.41 -23.85
CA ALA A 369 -18.69 -7.70 -23.17
C ALA A 369 -18.84 -7.58 -21.65
N LEU A 370 -18.11 -6.64 -21.03
CA LEU A 370 -18.20 -6.37 -19.60
C LEU A 370 -19.60 -5.85 -19.23
N ALA A 371 -20.15 -4.92 -20.01
CA ALA A 371 -21.50 -4.38 -19.85
C ALA A 371 -22.61 -5.45 -19.93
N ALA A 372 -22.42 -6.47 -20.77
CA ALA A 372 -23.36 -7.59 -20.89
C ALA A 372 -23.18 -8.68 -19.82
N SER A 373 -22.22 -8.53 -18.90
CA SER A 373 -21.93 -9.57 -17.90
C SER A 373 -23.07 -9.73 -16.89
N ARG A 374 -23.44 -10.99 -16.65
CA ARG A 374 -24.30 -11.40 -15.51
C ARG A 374 -23.52 -11.81 -14.25
N HIS A 375 -22.19 -11.76 -14.30
CA HIS A 375 -21.32 -12.32 -13.27
C HIS A 375 -20.50 -11.24 -12.54
N VAL A 376 -19.82 -10.33 -13.25
CA VAL A 376 -19.00 -9.26 -12.64
C VAL A 376 -19.86 -8.05 -12.22
N THR A 377 -20.91 -8.30 -11.45
CA THR A 377 -21.89 -7.28 -11.03
C THR A 377 -21.55 -6.61 -9.68
N ARG A 378 -20.36 -6.89 -9.13
CA ARG A 378 -19.89 -6.36 -7.83
C ARG A 378 -18.72 -5.37 -7.99
N LEU A 379 -18.37 -5.02 -9.22
CA LEU A 379 -17.31 -4.06 -9.48
C LEU A 379 -17.66 -2.71 -8.84
N ARG A 380 -16.68 -2.20 -8.09
CA ARG A 380 -16.64 -0.86 -7.51
C ARG A 380 -15.65 0.03 -8.27
N HIS A 381 -14.54 -0.57 -8.72
CA HIS A 381 -13.49 0.13 -9.46
C HIS A 381 -13.23 -0.59 -10.78
N LEU A 382 -13.36 0.16 -11.88
CA LEU A 382 -13.10 -0.32 -13.23
C LEU A 382 -12.15 0.63 -13.93
N GLN A 383 -10.97 0.13 -14.31
CA GLN A 383 -9.97 0.89 -15.05
C GLN A 383 -9.86 0.39 -16.49
N LEU A 384 -10.20 1.27 -17.42
CA LEU A 384 -10.19 1.09 -18.87
C LEU A 384 -9.41 2.22 -19.57
N GLU A 385 -8.48 2.86 -18.84
CA GLU A 385 -7.57 3.85 -19.43
C GLU A 385 -6.76 3.23 -20.59
N ASP A 386 -6.51 3.98 -21.65
CA ASP A 386 -5.69 3.51 -22.79
C ASP A 386 -6.16 2.15 -23.34
N THR A 387 -7.47 2.02 -23.58
CA THR A 387 -8.07 0.79 -24.14
C THR A 387 -8.62 0.97 -25.55
N ARG A 388 -8.50 2.17 -26.14
CA ARG A 388 -9.13 2.56 -27.42
C ARG A 388 -10.66 2.50 -27.34
N LEU A 389 -11.21 2.83 -26.19
CA LEU A 389 -12.65 2.93 -25.97
C LEU A 389 -13.19 4.16 -26.69
N GLY A 390 -14.29 4.00 -27.41
CA GLY A 390 -15.05 5.09 -28.03
C GLY A 390 -16.43 5.25 -27.39
N ASP A 391 -17.26 6.07 -28.03
CA ASP A 391 -18.60 6.40 -27.54
C ASP A 391 -19.53 5.18 -27.46
N GLU A 392 -19.38 4.20 -28.36
CA GLU A 392 -20.19 2.97 -28.36
C GLU A 392 -19.91 2.15 -27.10
N GLY A 393 -18.64 1.92 -26.78
CA GLY A 393 -18.24 1.19 -25.59
C GLY A 393 -18.65 1.92 -24.31
N LEU A 394 -18.45 3.25 -24.25
CA LEU A 394 -18.89 4.04 -23.10
C LEU A 394 -20.42 4.00 -22.92
N THR A 395 -21.17 4.09 -24.02
CA THR A 395 -22.64 3.97 -24.00
C THR A 395 -23.07 2.61 -23.44
N ALA A 396 -22.39 1.52 -23.81
CA ALA A 396 -22.68 0.19 -23.29
C ALA A 396 -22.41 0.10 -21.77
N LEU A 397 -21.29 0.65 -21.29
CA LEU A 397 -20.99 0.71 -19.85
C LEU A 397 -22.05 1.53 -19.09
N ALA A 398 -22.41 2.70 -19.63
CA ALA A 398 -23.38 3.63 -19.05
C ALA A 398 -24.81 3.08 -18.99
N ALA A 399 -25.16 2.12 -19.85
CA ALA A 399 -26.48 1.47 -19.84
C ALA A 399 -26.51 0.15 -19.05
N SER A 400 -25.37 -0.32 -18.54
CA SER A 400 -25.29 -1.65 -17.94
C SER A 400 -25.80 -1.69 -16.49
N PRO A 401 -26.73 -2.60 -16.14
CA PRO A 401 -27.13 -2.83 -14.75
C PRO A 401 -26.05 -3.55 -13.93
N ALA A 402 -25.02 -4.11 -14.57
CA ALA A 402 -23.91 -4.78 -13.87
C ALA A 402 -23.07 -3.78 -13.05
N PHE A 403 -23.06 -2.50 -13.44
CA PHE A 403 -22.21 -1.46 -12.83
C PHE A 403 -22.96 -0.53 -11.88
N LYS A 404 -24.11 -0.97 -11.34
CA LYS A 404 -24.86 -0.19 -10.36
C LYS A 404 -24.11 0.11 -9.05
N HIS A 405 -23.10 -0.69 -8.73
CA HIS A 405 -22.24 -0.55 -7.55
C HIS A 405 -20.88 0.09 -7.87
N LEU A 406 -20.68 0.55 -9.11
CA LEU A 406 -19.43 1.15 -9.53
C LEU A 406 -19.31 2.53 -8.89
N THR A 407 -18.25 2.74 -8.12
CA THR A 407 -17.94 4.02 -7.44
C THR A 407 -16.84 4.79 -8.17
N SER A 408 -15.99 4.09 -8.93
CA SER A 408 -14.89 4.69 -9.68
C SER A 408 -14.76 4.09 -11.08
N LEU A 409 -14.75 4.96 -12.08
CA LEU A 409 -14.58 4.61 -13.49
C LEU A 409 -13.45 5.42 -14.12
N ALA A 410 -12.37 4.75 -14.52
CA ALA A 410 -11.23 5.38 -15.18
C ALA A 410 -11.22 5.07 -16.67
N LEU A 411 -11.24 6.12 -17.49
CA LEU A 411 -11.45 6.15 -18.93
C LEU A 411 -10.45 7.08 -19.64
N GLY A 412 -9.40 7.53 -18.96
CA GLY A 412 -8.42 8.43 -19.57
C GLY A 412 -7.68 7.81 -20.76
N TYR A 413 -7.11 8.64 -21.64
CA TYR A 413 -6.40 8.20 -22.85
C TYR A 413 -7.25 7.30 -23.77
N ASN A 414 -8.48 7.71 -24.09
CA ASN A 414 -9.38 6.97 -24.98
C ASN A 414 -9.87 7.87 -26.13
N GLN A 415 -10.84 7.40 -26.91
CA GLN A 415 -11.42 8.08 -28.09
C GLN A 415 -12.87 8.51 -27.81
N ILE A 416 -13.16 8.91 -26.57
CA ILE A 416 -14.50 9.33 -26.16
C ILE A 416 -14.72 10.78 -26.59
N THR A 417 -15.85 11.06 -27.22
CA THR A 417 -16.28 12.39 -27.64
C THR A 417 -17.38 12.94 -26.73
N ASP A 418 -17.83 14.17 -27.01
CA ASP A 418 -18.98 14.78 -26.35
C ASP A 418 -20.25 13.89 -26.40
N GLN A 419 -20.40 13.04 -27.42
CA GLN A 419 -21.54 12.12 -27.51
C GLN A 419 -21.47 11.04 -26.44
N GLY A 420 -20.30 10.42 -26.22
CA GLY A 420 -20.10 9.46 -25.15
C GLY A 420 -20.27 10.10 -23.78
N ALA A 421 -19.74 11.31 -23.59
CA ALA A 421 -19.93 12.09 -22.36
C ALA A 421 -21.42 12.37 -22.07
N LEU A 422 -22.19 12.75 -23.09
CA LEU A 422 -23.64 12.95 -22.97
C LEU A 422 -24.36 11.66 -22.55
N ARG A 423 -24.04 10.53 -23.19
CA ARG A 423 -24.64 9.23 -22.85
C ARG A 423 -24.31 8.77 -21.44
N LEU A 424 -23.08 9.01 -21.01
CA LEU A 424 -22.66 8.73 -19.65
C LEU A 424 -23.42 9.58 -18.65
N ALA A 425 -23.52 10.89 -18.90
CA ALA A 425 -24.31 11.79 -18.07
C ALA A 425 -25.78 11.33 -17.98
N GLU A 426 -26.39 10.89 -19.07
CA GLU A 426 -27.76 10.35 -19.10
C GLU A 426 -27.94 8.99 -18.38
N SER A 427 -26.85 8.36 -17.91
CA SER A 427 -26.91 7.06 -17.24
C SER A 427 -27.81 7.09 -16.01
N THR A 428 -28.72 6.10 -15.94
CA THR A 428 -29.51 5.81 -14.74
C THR A 428 -29.03 4.56 -14.02
N THR A 429 -28.08 3.82 -14.60
CA THR A 429 -27.57 2.59 -14.00
C THR A 429 -26.35 2.82 -13.12
N LEU A 430 -25.53 3.84 -13.38
CA LEU A 430 -24.34 4.20 -12.59
C LEU A 430 -24.72 5.02 -11.34
N SER A 431 -25.63 4.48 -10.52
CA SER A 431 -26.23 5.20 -9.39
C SER A 431 -25.30 5.43 -8.19
N GLU A 432 -24.27 4.60 -8.02
CA GLU A 432 -23.28 4.73 -6.95
C GLU A 432 -21.96 5.38 -7.43
N LEU A 433 -21.90 5.92 -8.65
CA LEU A 433 -20.67 6.49 -9.19
C LEU A 433 -20.29 7.77 -8.44
N GLU A 434 -19.05 7.81 -7.94
CA GLU A 434 -18.50 8.93 -7.15
C GLU A 434 -17.40 9.66 -7.92
N SER A 435 -16.57 8.92 -8.67
CA SER A 435 -15.41 9.45 -9.37
C SER A 435 -15.34 8.95 -10.81
N ILE A 436 -15.00 9.87 -11.71
CA ILE A 436 -14.71 9.57 -13.11
C ILE A 436 -13.41 10.24 -13.52
N TYR A 437 -12.52 9.47 -14.14
CA TYR A 437 -11.29 9.96 -14.73
C TYR A 437 -11.42 9.83 -16.24
N ILE A 438 -11.56 10.93 -16.97
CA ILE A 438 -11.80 10.93 -18.42
C ILE A 438 -10.79 11.79 -19.19
N TYR A 439 -9.69 12.14 -18.53
CA TYR A 439 -8.65 12.99 -19.07
C TYR A 439 -7.99 12.41 -20.34
N HIS A 440 -7.50 13.30 -21.21
CA HIS A 440 -6.93 12.90 -22.51
C HIS A 440 -7.89 12.06 -23.38
N ASN A 441 -9.11 12.56 -23.59
CA ASN A 441 -10.09 12.09 -24.57
C ASN A 441 -10.38 13.17 -25.63
N GLU A 442 -11.30 12.91 -26.54
CA GLU A 442 -11.73 13.85 -27.60
C GLU A 442 -12.92 14.72 -27.16
N LEU A 443 -12.92 15.14 -25.89
CA LEU A 443 -13.94 16.02 -25.33
C LEU A 443 -13.69 17.47 -25.74
N THR A 444 -14.75 18.18 -26.08
CA THR A 444 -14.76 19.65 -26.11
C THR A 444 -15.27 20.19 -24.78
N GLU A 445 -15.26 21.52 -24.62
CA GLU A 445 -15.86 22.19 -23.46
C GLU A 445 -17.33 21.79 -23.23
N VAL A 446 -18.05 21.38 -24.28
CA VAL A 446 -19.44 20.89 -24.16
C VAL A 446 -19.49 19.56 -23.41
N GLY A 447 -18.64 18.60 -23.77
CA GLY A 447 -18.55 17.30 -23.10
C GLY A 447 -18.09 17.43 -21.65
N GLU A 448 -17.07 18.25 -21.40
CA GLU A 448 -16.56 18.53 -20.05
C GLU A 448 -17.66 19.09 -19.14
N ARG A 449 -18.33 20.18 -19.55
CA ARG A 449 -19.43 20.79 -18.79
C ARG A 449 -20.60 19.83 -18.58
N THR A 450 -20.86 18.94 -19.54
CA THR A 450 -21.93 17.94 -19.43
C THR A 450 -21.66 16.95 -18.30
N LEU A 451 -20.40 16.57 -18.10
CA LEU A 451 -19.98 15.68 -17.00
C LEU A 451 -19.88 16.43 -15.68
N GLU A 452 -19.33 17.64 -15.66
CA GLU A 452 -19.23 18.49 -14.45
C GLU A 452 -20.60 18.85 -13.85
N ALA A 453 -21.66 18.86 -14.67
CA ALA A 453 -23.04 19.04 -14.19
C ALA A 453 -23.58 17.85 -13.38
N ARG A 454 -22.86 16.72 -13.32
CA ARG A 454 -23.21 15.53 -12.53
C ARG A 454 -22.58 15.58 -11.13
N PRO A 455 -23.14 14.88 -10.13
CA PRO A 455 -22.63 14.91 -8.76
C PRO A 455 -21.32 14.12 -8.58
N TRP A 456 -20.59 13.83 -9.66
CA TRP A 456 -19.36 13.06 -9.65
C TRP A 456 -18.15 13.98 -9.49
N THR A 457 -17.09 13.47 -8.88
CA THR A 457 -15.77 14.07 -9.01
C THR A 457 -15.24 13.73 -10.41
N VAL A 458 -15.19 14.73 -11.28
CA VAL A 458 -14.71 14.57 -12.66
C VAL A 458 -13.26 15.05 -12.74
N VAL A 459 -12.39 14.20 -13.29
CA VAL A 459 -11.00 14.54 -13.64
C VAL A 459 -10.88 14.48 -15.16
N THR A 460 -10.87 15.66 -15.79
CA THR A 460 -10.76 15.88 -17.25
C THR A 460 -9.35 16.25 -17.70
#